data_AF-A0A939XVA8-F1
#
_entry.id   AF-A0A939XVA8-F1
#
_cell.length_a   1.000
_cell.length_b   1.000
_cell.length_c   1.000
_cell.angle_alpha   90.00
_cell.angle_beta   90.00
_cell.angle_gamma   90.00
#
_symmetry.space_group_name_H-M   'P 1'
#
loop_
_entity.id
_entity.type
_entity.pdbx_description
1 polymer ?
#
loop_
_entity_poly.entity_id
_entity_poly.type
_entity_poly.pdbx_seq_one_letter_code
_entity_poly.pdbx_strand_id
1 'polypeptide(L)'
;MTYTNSPLAEVTILSPNNSGQRKHSIDRITPHVMEGQNTAEACGRYFSDRNVATSSNYGIGVDGKIGLYVEEENRSWCSSSAENDNRAITIECASDVSSPYAVRDAVWQRLIELCADVCRRNGKRKLLWIADKTEALSRELAKDEMLLTVHKWFTDTTCPGPWMMARMGELAEEVTKRLNGEGADPSPGETEPEQPEPAGLQGKDLKGLSNENVIRVMAPLFTADQQRTGILASVSLAQFLLETGYGQTELVQAANNGFGMKVYLSGNTWPGSTWDGESKYTMETLEQRPDGSTYTITASFRAYPNLEASIADHSAYLLGATDDDEVREHLRYSGLKGCADYRQAAQLLQDGGYATSHTYAADLVRVIEYWELTRFDLPGVAAPVEGLEMPDAEYGLANAVLELADLADCIAERLHNIAKALEKGV
;
A
#
# COMPACT_ATOMS: atom_id res chain seq x y z
N MET A 1 -39.71 6.41 10.50
CA MET A 1 -38.35 5.83 10.44
C MET A 1 -37.53 6.57 11.45
N THR A 2 -36.86 5.88 12.37
CA THR A 2 -35.96 6.52 13.33
C THR A 2 -34.57 6.44 12.72
N TYR A 3 -33.99 7.59 12.40
CA TYR A 3 -32.61 7.69 11.93
C TYR A 3 -31.71 7.99 13.13
N THR A 4 -30.50 7.43 13.12
CA THR A 4 -29.50 7.68 14.16
C THR A 4 -28.18 7.93 13.46
N ASN A 5 -27.41 8.93 13.88
CA ASN A 5 -26.06 9.11 13.37
C ASN A 5 -25.15 8.03 13.98
N SER A 6 -24.08 7.67 13.27
CA SER A 6 -23.07 6.73 13.73
C SER A 6 -22.37 7.28 14.98
N PRO A 7 -22.25 6.49 16.05
CA PRO A 7 -21.45 6.89 17.22
C PRO A 7 -19.95 6.89 16.91
N LEU A 8 -19.53 6.38 15.75
CA LEU A 8 -18.13 6.39 15.31
C LEU A 8 -17.69 7.77 14.80
N ALA A 9 -18.61 8.72 14.61
CA ALA A 9 -18.28 10.08 14.21
C ALA A 9 -17.56 10.82 15.36
N GLU A 10 -16.33 11.25 15.09
CA GLU A 10 -15.46 11.95 16.03
C GLU A 10 -15.44 13.46 15.77
N VAL A 11 -15.81 13.85 14.55
CA VAL A 11 -15.88 15.24 14.10
C VAL A 11 -17.28 15.51 13.56
N THR A 12 -17.87 16.66 13.88
CA THR A 12 -19.14 17.09 13.28
C THR A 12 -19.00 18.49 12.71
N ILE A 13 -19.14 18.64 11.39
CA ILE A 13 -19.13 19.92 10.68
C ILE A 13 -20.24 19.86 9.64
N LEU A 14 -21.43 20.36 9.98
CA LEU A 14 -22.61 20.17 9.16
C LEU A 14 -22.59 21.04 7.90
N SER A 15 -22.89 20.42 6.76
CA SER A 15 -23.08 21.08 5.49
C SER A 15 -24.49 21.68 5.36
N PRO A 16 -24.64 22.93 4.89
CA PRO A 16 -25.94 23.47 4.53
C PRO A 16 -26.51 22.84 3.24
N ASN A 17 -25.71 22.09 2.47
CA ASN A 17 -26.08 21.52 1.18
C ASN A 17 -26.76 20.16 1.39
N ASN A 18 -28.03 20.18 1.78
CA ASN A 18 -28.85 18.97 1.92
C ASN A 18 -30.31 19.30 1.58
N SER A 19 -31.16 18.28 1.41
CA SER A 19 -32.60 18.49 1.13
C SER A 19 -33.52 18.19 2.31
N GLY A 20 -33.00 18.30 3.53
CA GLY A 20 -33.72 17.87 4.73
C GLY A 20 -34.04 16.38 4.69
N GLN A 21 -35.11 16.01 5.40
CA GLN A 21 -35.43 14.62 5.68
C GLN A 21 -35.53 13.77 4.40
N ARG A 22 -34.88 12.60 4.43
CA ARG A 22 -34.93 11.59 3.37
C ARG A 22 -36.35 11.10 3.13
N LYS A 23 -36.61 10.74 1.88
CA LYS A 23 -37.90 10.17 1.43
C LYS A 23 -37.91 8.64 1.41
N HIS A 24 -36.84 7.99 1.86
CA HIS A 24 -36.70 6.54 1.86
C HIS A 24 -35.94 6.05 3.10
N SER A 25 -36.14 4.77 3.46
CA SER A 25 -35.27 4.11 4.42
C SER A 25 -33.85 3.98 3.88
N ILE A 26 -32.87 3.95 4.77
CA ILE A 26 -31.49 3.64 4.37
C ILE A 26 -31.42 2.16 4.01
N ASP A 27 -31.10 1.87 2.76
CA ASP A 27 -30.85 0.51 2.26
C ASP A 27 -29.66 0.45 1.31
N ARG A 28 -28.89 1.55 1.23
CA ARG A 28 -27.69 1.65 0.41
C ARG A 28 -26.54 2.32 1.15
N ILE A 29 -25.32 2.03 0.68
CA ILE A 29 -24.12 2.78 1.03
C ILE A 29 -23.39 3.13 -0.28
N THR A 30 -22.93 4.36 -0.41
CA THR A 30 -22.17 4.85 -1.57
C THR A 30 -20.84 5.40 -1.10
N PRO A 31 -19.76 4.60 -1.15
CA PRO A 31 -18.41 5.07 -0.92
C PRO A 31 -17.91 5.95 -2.08
N HIS A 32 -17.17 6.99 -1.74
CA HIS A 32 -16.54 7.96 -2.63
C HIS A 32 -15.07 8.12 -2.25
N VAL A 33 -14.30 8.74 -3.13
CA VAL A 33 -12.90 9.14 -2.87
C VAL A 33 -12.78 10.66 -2.91
N MET A 34 -12.01 11.22 -1.98
CA MET A 34 -11.80 12.67 -1.85
C MET A 34 -10.79 13.23 -2.86
N GLU A 35 -10.08 12.38 -3.60
CA GLU A 35 -8.97 12.77 -4.50
C GLU A 35 -7.90 13.58 -3.75
N GLY A 36 -7.52 13.09 -2.57
CA GLY A 36 -6.51 13.70 -1.71
C GLY A 36 -6.54 13.16 -0.29
N GLN A 37 -5.37 13.19 0.35
CA GLN A 37 -5.17 12.74 1.73
C GLN A 37 -5.63 13.79 2.75
N ASN A 38 -6.91 14.18 2.62
CA ASN A 38 -7.55 15.19 3.46
C ASN A 38 -7.91 14.61 4.83
N THR A 39 -7.90 15.44 5.88
CA THR A 39 -8.49 15.05 7.17
C THR A 39 -10.02 15.19 7.14
N ALA A 40 -10.71 14.55 8.09
CA ALA A 40 -12.16 14.68 8.22
C ALA A 40 -12.59 16.14 8.45
N GLU A 41 -11.82 16.93 9.21
CA GLU A 41 -12.09 18.34 9.42
C GLU A 41 -11.92 19.17 8.15
N ALA A 42 -10.94 18.85 7.30
CA ALA A 42 -10.73 19.55 6.04
C ALA A 42 -11.89 19.29 5.06
N CYS A 43 -12.30 18.03 4.92
CA CYS A 43 -13.46 17.64 4.12
C CYS A 43 -14.75 18.29 4.63
N GLY A 44 -15.00 18.25 5.94
CA GLY A 44 -16.16 18.90 6.55
C GLY A 44 -16.16 20.43 6.36
N ARG A 45 -15.00 21.09 6.46
CA ARG A 45 -14.87 22.52 6.16
C ARG A 45 -15.21 22.84 4.71
N TYR A 46 -14.75 22.02 3.75
CA TYR A 46 -15.12 22.17 2.35
C TYR A 46 -16.63 22.08 2.14
N PHE A 47 -17.29 21.08 2.71
CA PHE A 47 -18.76 20.93 2.60
C PHE A 47 -19.56 21.96 3.40
N SER A 48 -18.97 22.64 4.37
CA SER A 48 -19.65 23.71 5.14
C SER A 48 -19.94 24.96 4.30
N ASP A 49 -19.23 25.15 3.18
CA ASP A 49 -19.51 26.24 2.24
C ASP A 49 -20.77 25.93 1.41
N ARG A 50 -21.76 26.82 1.47
CA ARG A 50 -22.99 26.69 0.69
C ARG A 50 -22.74 26.75 -0.82
N ASN A 51 -21.63 27.36 -1.25
CA ASN A 51 -21.34 27.56 -2.66
C ASN A 51 -20.76 26.32 -3.35
N VAL A 52 -20.27 25.31 -2.59
CA VAL A 52 -19.76 24.08 -3.23
C VAL A 52 -20.89 23.21 -3.81
N ALA A 53 -22.13 23.43 -3.38
CA ALA A 53 -23.33 22.73 -3.88
C ALA A 53 -23.21 21.19 -3.90
N THR A 54 -22.43 20.64 -2.97
CA THR A 54 -22.21 19.21 -2.77
C THR A 54 -22.05 18.91 -1.28
N SER A 55 -22.32 17.67 -0.88
CA SER A 55 -22.11 17.16 0.47
C SER A 55 -22.09 15.64 0.50
N SER A 56 -21.57 15.06 1.58
CA SER A 56 -21.76 13.64 1.92
C SER A 56 -22.34 13.51 3.34
N ASN A 57 -22.80 12.31 3.71
CA ASN A 57 -23.21 12.07 5.10
C ASN A 57 -21.99 12.01 6.01
N TYR A 58 -20.99 11.23 5.61
CA TYR A 58 -19.74 11.08 6.35
C TYR A 58 -18.52 11.33 5.47
N GLY A 59 -17.37 11.52 6.12
CA GLY A 59 -16.08 11.33 5.48
C GLY A 59 -15.06 10.72 6.43
N ILE A 60 -14.05 10.08 5.87
CA ILE A 60 -12.98 9.39 6.59
C ILE A 60 -11.67 10.07 6.22
N GLY A 61 -11.05 10.73 7.20
CA GLY A 61 -9.79 11.42 7.02
C GLY A 61 -8.62 10.47 6.82
N VAL A 62 -7.49 10.99 6.34
CA VAL A 62 -6.23 10.25 6.19
C VAL A 62 -5.75 9.55 7.47
N ASP A 63 -6.13 10.07 8.63
CA ASP A 63 -5.84 9.54 9.96
C ASP A 63 -6.90 8.53 10.47
N GLY A 64 -7.89 8.19 9.64
CA GLY A 64 -8.97 7.26 9.97
C GLY A 64 -10.12 7.90 10.77
N LYS A 65 -10.05 9.19 11.13
CA LYS A 65 -11.16 9.85 11.83
C LYS A 65 -12.39 9.93 10.96
N ILE A 66 -13.56 9.70 11.56
CA ILE A 66 -14.85 9.82 10.88
C ILE A 66 -15.48 11.17 11.19
N GLY A 67 -15.75 11.94 10.14
CA GLY A 67 -16.52 13.18 10.19
C GLY A 67 -17.98 12.95 9.78
N LEU A 68 -18.90 13.60 10.48
CA LEU A 68 -20.32 13.72 10.12
C LEU A 68 -20.57 15.10 9.50
N TYR A 69 -21.08 15.12 8.26
CA TYR A 69 -21.34 16.36 7.52
C TYR A 69 -22.80 16.55 7.14
N VAL A 70 -23.55 15.48 6.92
CA VAL A 70 -25.01 15.52 6.79
C VAL A 70 -25.59 14.40 7.63
N GLU A 71 -26.44 14.76 8.59
CA GLU A 71 -27.12 13.81 9.46
C GLU A 71 -27.84 12.73 8.64
N GLU A 72 -27.85 11.50 9.13
CA GLU A 72 -28.41 10.36 8.39
C GLU A 72 -29.90 10.51 8.11
N GLU A 73 -30.63 11.29 8.90
CA GLU A 73 -32.03 11.59 8.61
C GLU A 73 -32.20 12.45 7.35
N ASN A 74 -31.15 13.17 6.95
CA ASN A 74 -31.15 14.13 5.87
C ASN A 74 -30.48 13.56 4.60
N ARG A 75 -30.97 14.01 3.44
CA ARG A 75 -30.44 13.64 2.13
C ARG A 75 -29.24 14.52 1.78
N SER A 76 -28.06 13.93 1.65
CA SER A 76 -26.86 14.59 1.11
C SER A 76 -26.98 14.82 -0.40
N TRP A 77 -26.07 15.61 -0.97
CA TRP A 77 -25.98 15.90 -2.41
C TRP A 77 -24.66 15.35 -2.95
N CYS A 78 -24.55 14.03 -3.01
CA CYS A 78 -23.26 13.37 -3.23
C CYS A 78 -23.20 12.65 -4.58
N SER A 79 -24.13 11.72 -4.84
CA SER A 79 -23.99 10.78 -5.94
C SER A 79 -24.53 11.29 -7.27
N SER A 80 -24.88 12.58 -7.39
CA SER A 80 -25.59 13.15 -8.55
C SER A 80 -26.94 12.47 -8.86
N SER A 81 -27.52 11.72 -7.91
CA SER A 81 -28.81 11.06 -8.06
C SER A 81 -29.62 11.22 -6.78
N ALA A 82 -30.63 12.09 -6.82
CA ALA A 82 -31.51 12.29 -5.68
C ALA A 82 -32.22 10.99 -5.26
N GLU A 83 -32.51 10.10 -6.20
CA GLU A 83 -33.09 8.78 -5.90
C GLU A 83 -32.12 7.93 -5.07
N ASN A 84 -30.85 7.86 -5.46
CA ASN A 84 -29.83 7.12 -4.71
C ASN A 84 -29.52 7.81 -3.37
N ASP A 85 -29.31 9.12 -3.35
CA ASP A 85 -28.96 9.86 -2.13
C ASP A 85 -30.07 9.79 -1.06
N ASN A 86 -31.35 9.64 -1.44
CA ASN A 86 -32.44 9.41 -0.47
C ASN A 86 -32.31 8.06 0.24
N ARG A 87 -31.64 7.08 -0.37
CA ARG A 87 -31.50 5.70 0.07
C ARG A 87 -30.13 5.38 0.68
N ALA A 88 -29.10 6.09 0.22
CA ALA A 88 -27.71 5.77 0.49
C ALA A 88 -27.12 6.62 1.61
N ILE A 89 -26.37 6.01 2.51
CA ILE A 89 -25.35 6.73 3.28
C ILE A 89 -24.13 6.93 2.39
N THR A 90 -23.76 8.19 2.19
CA THR A 90 -22.67 8.60 1.30
C THR A 90 -21.42 8.91 2.12
N ILE A 91 -20.28 8.35 1.73
CA ILE A 91 -19.05 8.36 2.54
C ILE A 91 -17.86 8.77 1.67
N GLU A 92 -17.28 9.93 1.96
CA GLU A 92 -16.04 10.38 1.30
C GLU A 92 -14.82 9.74 1.98
N CYS A 93 -13.93 9.10 1.22
CA CYS A 93 -12.74 8.46 1.78
C CYS A 93 -11.49 9.19 1.30
N ALA A 94 -10.59 9.56 2.21
CA ALA A 94 -9.27 10.06 1.84
C ALA A 94 -8.56 9.05 0.92
N SER A 95 -8.00 9.55 -0.18
CA SER A 95 -7.36 8.75 -1.22
C SER A 95 -6.15 9.47 -1.80
N ASP A 96 -5.33 8.76 -2.57
CA ASP A 96 -4.36 9.40 -3.43
C ASP A 96 -5.05 10.37 -4.42
N VAL A 97 -4.30 11.37 -4.87
CA VAL A 97 -4.76 12.44 -5.79
C VAL A 97 -4.81 11.99 -7.25
N SER A 98 -4.21 10.86 -7.58
CA SER A 98 -4.12 10.32 -8.94
C SER A 98 -4.62 8.89 -9.01
N SER A 99 -5.10 8.49 -10.19
CA SER A 99 -5.46 7.09 -10.48
C SER A 99 -4.33 6.14 -10.04
N PRO A 100 -4.64 5.05 -9.33
CA PRO A 100 -5.97 4.46 -9.15
C PRO A 100 -6.80 5.04 -7.99
N TYR A 101 -6.39 6.17 -7.39
CA TYR A 101 -6.97 6.81 -6.21
C TYR A 101 -6.97 5.85 -5.02
N ALA A 102 -5.79 5.32 -4.68
CA ALA A 102 -5.68 4.31 -3.65
C ALA A 102 -6.11 4.86 -2.29
N VAL A 103 -6.89 4.07 -1.56
CA VAL A 103 -7.31 4.37 -0.20
C VAL A 103 -6.37 3.63 0.74
N ARG A 104 -5.80 4.33 1.72
CA ARG A 104 -4.86 3.73 2.68
C ARG A 104 -5.59 2.83 3.67
N ASP A 105 -4.87 1.87 4.24
CA ASP A 105 -5.44 0.86 5.14
C ASP A 105 -6.19 1.47 6.33
N ALA A 106 -5.65 2.52 6.96
CA ALA A 106 -6.34 3.21 8.06
C ALA A 106 -7.72 3.75 7.66
N VAL A 107 -7.86 4.23 6.42
CA VAL A 107 -9.13 4.72 5.86
C VAL A 107 -10.03 3.55 5.47
N TRP A 108 -9.46 2.49 4.89
CA TRP A 108 -10.17 1.28 4.47
C TRP A 108 -10.80 0.54 5.66
N GLN A 109 -10.05 0.32 6.75
CA GLN A 109 -10.55 -0.33 7.96
C GLN A 109 -11.69 0.47 8.59
N ARG A 110 -11.55 1.80 8.63
CA ARG A 110 -12.60 2.68 9.14
C ARG A 110 -13.84 2.71 8.23
N LEU A 111 -13.67 2.53 6.92
CA LEU A 111 -14.79 2.36 5.98
C LEU A 111 -15.56 1.07 6.28
N ILE A 112 -14.88 -0.05 6.53
CA ILE A 112 -15.50 -1.32 6.90
C ILE A 112 -16.28 -1.18 8.20
N GLU A 113 -15.67 -0.57 9.22
CA GLU A 113 -16.30 -0.32 10.52
C GLU A 113 -17.57 0.52 10.39
N LEU A 114 -17.48 1.64 9.68
CA LEU A 114 -18.61 2.54 9.44
C LEU A 114 -19.72 1.86 8.64
N CYS A 115 -19.37 1.10 7.59
CA CYS A 115 -20.35 0.35 6.82
C CYS A 115 -21.06 -0.71 7.67
N ALA A 116 -20.33 -1.40 8.55
CA ALA A 116 -20.90 -2.38 9.47
C ALA A 116 -21.82 -1.71 10.50
N ASP A 117 -21.42 -0.58 11.10
CA ASP A 117 -22.26 0.20 11.99
C ASP A 117 -23.57 0.66 11.31
N VAL A 118 -23.47 1.27 10.12
CA VAL A 118 -24.63 1.69 9.32
C VAL A 118 -25.55 0.51 9.04
N CYS A 119 -25.00 -0.65 8.67
CA CYS A 119 -25.78 -1.88 8.49
C CYS A 119 -26.51 -2.31 9.76
N ARG A 120 -25.82 -2.42 10.90
CA ARG A 120 -26.44 -2.87 12.16
C ARG A 120 -27.57 -1.96 12.61
N ARG A 121 -27.35 -0.64 12.60
CA ARG A 121 -28.36 0.34 13.04
C ARG A 121 -29.60 0.35 12.16
N ASN A 122 -29.44 -0.02 10.88
CA ASN A 122 -30.55 -0.14 9.93
C ASN A 122 -31.11 -1.57 9.82
N GLY A 123 -30.77 -2.46 10.77
CA GLY A 123 -31.30 -3.83 10.84
C GLY A 123 -30.83 -4.74 9.71
N LYS A 124 -29.67 -4.45 9.12
CA LYS A 124 -29.07 -5.20 8.01
C LYS A 124 -28.00 -6.16 8.51
N ARG A 125 -27.96 -7.34 7.91
CA ARG A 125 -27.02 -8.43 8.23
C ARG A 125 -26.10 -8.78 7.07
N LYS A 126 -26.34 -8.22 5.89
CA LYS A 126 -25.60 -8.50 4.68
C LYS A 126 -25.42 -7.24 3.85
N LEU A 127 -24.17 -6.93 3.52
CA LEU A 127 -23.83 -5.91 2.53
C LEU A 127 -23.58 -6.60 1.20
N LEU A 128 -24.21 -6.11 0.13
CA LEU A 128 -24.13 -6.68 -1.20
C LEU A 128 -23.32 -5.79 -2.13
N TRP A 129 -22.49 -6.43 -2.94
CA TRP A 129 -21.94 -5.83 -4.15
C TRP A 129 -22.45 -6.60 -5.37
N ILE A 130 -22.96 -5.86 -6.36
CA ILE A 130 -23.37 -6.39 -7.67
C ILE A 130 -22.73 -5.47 -8.70
N ALA A 131 -21.81 -6.02 -9.51
CA ALA A 131 -20.99 -5.21 -10.41
C ALA A 131 -21.79 -4.62 -11.57
N ASP A 132 -22.82 -5.33 -12.05
CA ASP A 132 -23.71 -4.82 -13.09
C ASP A 132 -24.71 -3.81 -12.52
N LYS A 133 -24.67 -2.57 -13.04
CA LYS A 133 -25.55 -1.47 -12.60
C LYS A 133 -27.03 -1.81 -12.76
N THR A 134 -27.41 -2.45 -13.86
CA THR A 134 -28.82 -2.69 -14.18
C THR A 134 -29.38 -3.74 -13.23
N GLU A 135 -28.64 -4.82 -13.00
CA GLU A 135 -28.95 -5.85 -12.01
C GLU A 135 -29.00 -5.27 -10.60
N ALA A 136 -27.98 -4.51 -10.20
CA ALA A 136 -27.91 -3.90 -8.87
C ALA A 136 -29.10 -2.98 -8.57
N LEU A 137 -29.47 -2.13 -9.53
CA LEU A 137 -30.52 -1.13 -9.33
C LEU A 137 -31.95 -1.70 -9.48
N SER A 138 -32.12 -2.79 -10.22
CA SER A 138 -33.43 -3.46 -10.41
C SER A 138 -33.75 -4.50 -9.33
N ARG A 139 -32.75 -4.93 -8.56
CA ARG A 139 -32.92 -5.93 -7.50
C ARG A 139 -33.84 -5.45 -6.38
N GLU A 140 -34.80 -6.29 -6.02
CA GLU A 140 -35.56 -6.19 -4.78
C GLU A 140 -34.70 -6.71 -3.63
N LEU A 141 -34.32 -5.83 -2.69
CA LEU A 141 -33.47 -6.20 -1.55
C LEU A 141 -34.30 -6.88 -0.47
N ALA A 142 -33.76 -7.96 0.12
CA ALA A 142 -34.35 -8.52 1.31
C ALA A 142 -34.29 -7.51 2.48
N LYS A 143 -35.14 -7.70 3.49
CA LYS A 143 -35.27 -6.75 4.62
C LYS A 143 -33.93 -6.51 5.34
N ASP A 144 -33.10 -7.54 5.43
CA ASP A 144 -31.79 -7.55 6.09
C ASP A 144 -30.60 -7.33 5.12
N GLU A 145 -30.86 -7.03 3.85
CA GLU A 145 -29.82 -6.68 2.86
C GLU A 145 -29.63 -5.16 2.75
N MET A 146 -28.37 -4.76 2.57
CA MET A 146 -27.90 -3.42 2.20
C MET A 146 -27.14 -3.55 0.88
N LEU A 147 -27.29 -2.59 -0.04
CA LEU A 147 -26.60 -2.60 -1.33
C LEU A 147 -25.51 -1.51 -1.41
N LEU A 148 -24.32 -1.88 -1.86
CA LEU A 148 -23.32 -0.92 -2.30
C LEU A 148 -23.69 -0.34 -3.67
N THR A 149 -23.61 0.98 -3.80
CA THR A 149 -23.71 1.68 -5.08
C THR A 149 -22.47 2.56 -5.28
N VAL A 150 -22.22 2.98 -6.52
CA VAL A 150 -21.02 3.77 -6.88
C VAL A 150 -21.40 5.02 -7.68
N HIS A 151 -20.69 6.12 -7.47
CA HIS A 151 -21.00 7.43 -8.06
C HIS A 151 -21.04 7.40 -9.59
N LYS A 152 -20.08 6.72 -10.22
CA LYS A 152 -20.02 6.54 -11.68
C LYS A 152 -21.24 5.87 -12.33
N TRP A 153 -22.15 5.28 -11.55
CA TRP A 153 -23.41 4.80 -12.09
C TRP A 153 -24.40 5.93 -12.38
N PHE A 154 -24.25 7.10 -11.76
CA PHE A 154 -25.25 8.16 -11.79
C PHE A 154 -24.79 9.41 -12.55
N THR A 155 -23.48 9.54 -12.78
CA THR A 155 -22.89 10.64 -13.54
C THR A 155 -21.59 10.19 -14.20
N ASP A 156 -21.12 10.96 -15.17
CA ASP A 156 -19.84 10.71 -15.85
C ASP A 156 -18.69 11.16 -14.94
N THR A 157 -18.16 10.21 -14.18
CA THR A 157 -17.06 10.41 -13.22
C THR A 157 -16.23 9.15 -13.08
N THR A 158 -14.98 9.31 -12.67
CA THR A 158 -14.09 8.21 -12.30
C THR A 158 -14.34 7.69 -10.88
N CYS A 159 -15.04 8.44 -10.03
CA CYS A 159 -15.35 8.06 -8.64
C CYS A 159 -16.17 6.75 -8.57
N PRO A 160 -15.81 5.77 -7.73
CA PRO A 160 -14.86 5.85 -6.60
C PRO A 160 -13.39 5.50 -6.94
N GLY A 161 -13.02 5.58 -8.20
CA GLY A 161 -11.67 5.26 -8.66
C GLY A 161 -11.46 3.76 -8.91
N PRO A 162 -10.47 3.39 -9.75
CA PRO A 162 -10.17 1.99 -10.03
C PRO A 162 -9.82 1.16 -8.78
N TRP A 163 -9.12 1.75 -7.80
CA TRP A 163 -8.69 1.03 -6.60
C TRP A 163 -9.88 0.54 -5.77
N MET A 164 -10.86 1.42 -5.53
CA MET A 164 -12.04 1.07 -4.74
C MET A 164 -12.98 0.18 -5.54
N MET A 165 -13.15 0.44 -6.84
CA MET A 165 -13.94 -0.42 -7.73
C MET A 165 -13.50 -1.88 -7.70
N ALA A 166 -12.17 -2.13 -7.70
CA ALA A 166 -11.61 -3.47 -7.64
C ALA A 166 -11.87 -4.20 -6.30
N ARG A 167 -12.28 -3.47 -5.25
CA ARG A 167 -12.43 -3.97 -3.87
C ARG A 167 -13.86 -3.88 -3.33
N MET A 168 -14.84 -3.49 -4.14
CA MET A 168 -16.23 -3.42 -3.68
C MET A 168 -16.79 -4.77 -3.23
N GLY A 169 -16.34 -5.87 -3.86
CA GLY A 169 -16.66 -7.23 -3.42
C GLY A 169 -16.06 -7.57 -2.06
N GLU A 170 -14.78 -7.23 -1.87
CA GLU A 170 -14.06 -7.40 -0.60
C GLU A 170 -14.73 -6.62 0.53
N LEU A 171 -15.07 -5.34 0.31
CA LEU A 171 -15.80 -4.53 1.28
C LEU A 171 -17.13 -5.17 1.70
N ALA A 172 -17.91 -5.64 0.72
CA ALA A 172 -19.19 -6.30 0.98
C ALA A 172 -19.03 -7.58 1.82
N GLU A 173 -18.02 -8.39 1.50
CA GLU A 173 -17.71 -9.63 2.21
C GLU A 173 -17.23 -9.35 3.64
N GLU A 174 -16.28 -8.45 3.84
CA GLU A 174 -15.72 -8.13 5.15
C GLU A 174 -16.76 -7.51 6.09
N VAL A 175 -17.56 -6.57 5.59
CA VAL A 175 -18.68 -6.02 6.36
C VAL A 175 -19.67 -7.12 6.73
N THR A 176 -20.03 -8.01 5.78
CA THR A 176 -20.96 -9.11 6.04
C THR A 176 -20.42 -10.10 7.08
N LYS A 177 -19.13 -10.45 7.03
CA LYS A 177 -18.49 -11.28 8.07
C LYS A 177 -18.62 -10.62 9.44
N ARG A 178 -18.28 -9.33 9.52
CA ARG A 178 -18.34 -8.53 10.77
C ARG A 178 -19.77 -8.38 11.31
N LEU A 179 -20.78 -8.36 10.44
CA LEU A 179 -22.20 -8.34 10.84
C LEU A 179 -22.66 -9.68 11.45
N ASN A 180 -22.06 -10.79 11.06
CA ASN A 180 -22.44 -12.12 11.53
C ASN A 180 -21.61 -12.61 12.72
N GLY A 181 -20.80 -11.74 13.33
CA GLY A 181 -19.99 -12.06 14.49
C GLY A 181 -18.64 -12.71 14.16
N GLU A 182 -18.30 -12.79 12.87
CA GLU A 182 -16.98 -13.21 12.40
C GLU A 182 -16.13 -11.94 12.22
N GLY A 183 -15.43 -11.52 13.29
CA GLY A 183 -14.50 -10.37 13.27
C GLY A 183 -14.90 -9.12 14.08
N ALA A 184 -15.47 -9.28 15.28
CA ALA A 184 -15.76 -8.15 16.17
C ALA A 184 -14.47 -7.48 16.71
N ASP A 185 -14.41 -6.14 16.73
CA ASP A 185 -13.38 -5.39 17.46
C ASP A 185 -13.70 -5.24 18.96
N PRO A 186 -12.68 -5.10 19.81
CA PRO A 186 -12.81 -5.04 21.26
C PRO A 186 -13.36 -3.68 21.73
N SER A 187 -14.22 -3.73 22.75
CA SER A 187 -14.68 -2.54 23.48
C SER A 187 -13.61 -2.09 24.48
N PRO A 188 -13.36 -0.77 24.65
CA PRO A 188 -12.29 -0.28 25.48
C PRO A 188 -12.64 -0.38 26.96
N GLY A 189 -11.82 -1.09 27.71
CA GLY A 189 -11.84 -1.06 29.16
C GLY A 189 -12.33 -2.36 29.78
N GLU A 190 -11.47 -3.36 29.78
CA GLU A 190 -11.31 -4.33 30.86
C GLU A 190 -9.93 -4.95 30.67
N THR A 191 -9.10 -4.92 31.71
CA THR A 191 -7.74 -5.48 31.73
C THR A 191 -7.75 -6.91 31.24
N GLU A 192 -7.17 -7.12 30.07
CA GLU A 192 -7.19 -8.40 29.38
C GLU A 192 -6.09 -9.32 29.94
N PRO A 193 -6.38 -10.61 30.19
CA PRO A 193 -5.35 -11.60 30.40
C PRO A 193 -4.62 -11.84 29.07
N GLU A 194 -3.30 -11.79 29.13
CA GLU A 194 -2.32 -12.02 28.06
C GLU A 194 -2.78 -13.06 27.01
N GLN A 195 -3.31 -12.59 25.87
CA GLN A 195 -3.48 -13.36 24.63
C GLN A 195 -2.38 -12.95 23.64
N PRO A 196 -1.84 -13.88 22.83
CA PRO A 196 -0.63 -13.63 22.04
C PRO A 196 -0.89 -12.61 20.92
N GLU A 197 0.03 -11.65 20.82
CA GLU A 197 0.14 -10.60 19.79
C GLU A 197 -0.22 -11.11 18.37
N PRO A 198 -0.88 -10.30 17.52
CA PRO A 198 -1.14 -10.70 16.14
C PRO A 198 0.19 -10.94 15.42
N ALA A 199 0.37 -12.15 14.90
CA ALA A 199 1.58 -12.51 14.17
C ALA A 199 1.68 -11.63 12.91
N GLY A 200 2.68 -10.72 12.86
CA GLY A 200 2.96 -9.87 11.69
C GLY A 200 3.11 -10.66 10.38
N LEU A 201 3.12 -9.95 9.24
CA LEU A 201 3.06 -10.58 7.92
C LEU A 201 4.18 -11.61 7.72
N GLN A 202 3.82 -12.84 7.31
CA GLN A 202 4.79 -13.90 7.10
C GLN A 202 5.20 -13.95 5.63
N GLY A 203 6.48 -14.22 5.35
CA GLY A 203 6.99 -14.36 3.98
C GLY A 203 6.34 -15.51 3.22
N LYS A 204 5.90 -16.57 3.89
CA LYS A 204 5.11 -17.65 3.28
C LYS A 204 3.77 -17.16 2.71
N ASP A 205 3.22 -16.07 3.24
CA ASP A 205 1.93 -15.51 2.80
C ASP A 205 2.06 -14.79 1.45
N LEU A 206 3.30 -14.51 1.02
CA LEU A 206 3.60 -13.93 -0.30
C LEU A 206 3.64 -14.99 -1.42
N LYS A 207 3.66 -16.28 -1.07
CA LYS A 207 3.85 -17.36 -2.02
C LYS A 207 2.70 -17.42 -3.03
N GLY A 208 3.04 -17.37 -4.32
CA GLY A 208 2.05 -17.47 -5.40
C GLY A 208 1.22 -16.21 -5.64
N LEU A 209 1.49 -15.12 -4.92
CA LEU A 209 0.95 -13.81 -5.28
C LEU A 209 1.59 -13.32 -6.59
N SER A 210 0.84 -12.52 -7.36
CA SER A 210 1.42 -11.78 -8.49
C SER A 210 2.36 -10.69 -7.97
N ASN A 211 3.27 -10.21 -8.82
CA ASN A 211 4.21 -9.14 -8.47
C ASN A 211 3.47 -7.88 -7.96
N GLU A 212 2.35 -7.51 -8.58
CA GLU A 212 1.50 -6.40 -8.16
C GLU A 212 0.92 -6.61 -6.76
N ASN A 213 0.48 -7.83 -6.46
CA ASN A 213 -0.09 -8.17 -5.16
C ASN A 213 0.97 -8.21 -4.06
N VAL A 214 2.20 -8.64 -4.37
CA VAL A 214 3.35 -8.55 -3.46
C VAL A 214 3.65 -7.08 -3.14
N ILE A 215 3.75 -6.22 -4.16
CA ILE A 215 3.95 -4.77 -3.96
C ILE A 215 2.82 -4.19 -3.12
N ARG A 216 1.57 -4.57 -3.38
CA ARG A 216 0.39 -4.09 -2.65
C ARG A 216 0.45 -4.40 -1.15
N VAL A 217 0.83 -5.63 -0.77
CA VAL A 217 0.86 -6.02 0.66
C VAL A 217 2.13 -5.54 1.36
N MET A 218 3.23 -5.38 0.63
CA MET A 218 4.51 -4.97 1.21
C MET A 218 4.67 -3.45 1.31
N ALA A 219 4.18 -2.68 0.33
CA ALA A 219 4.37 -1.23 0.29
C ALA A 219 3.96 -0.50 1.58
N PRO A 220 2.83 -0.82 2.25
CA PRO A 220 2.47 -0.17 3.51
C PRO A 220 3.52 -0.36 4.62
N LEU A 221 4.15 -1.54 4.69
CA LEU A 221 5.20 -1.83 5.68
C LEU A 221 6.45 -0.97 5.42
N PHE A 222 6.82 -0.76 4.15
CA PHE A 222 7.94 0.10 3.77
C PHE A 222 7.64 1.58 3.96
N THR A 223 6.42 2.04 3.67
CA THR A 223 5.99 3.42 3.96
C THR A 223 6.02 3.69 5.47
N ALA A 224 5.57 2.72 6.29
CA ALA A 224 5.64 2.84 7.74
C ALA A 224 7.09 2.86 8.26
N ASP A 225 7.97 2.06 7.67
CA ASP A 225 9.38 2.09 8.02
C ASP A 225 10.05 3.41 7.62
N GLN A 226 9.78 3.94 6.42
CA GLN A 226 10.25 5.27 6.00
C GLN A 226 9.87 6.35 7.02
N GLN A 227 8.65 6.31 7.55
CA GLN A 227 8.21 7.27 8.57
C GLN A 227 9.09 7.22 9.83
N ARG A 228 9.54 6.04 10.24
CA ARG A 228 10.40 5.84 11.42
C ARG A 228 11.86 6.18 11.14
N THR A 229 12.35 5.80 9.97
CA THR A 229 13.79 5.71 9.70
C THR A 229 14.29 6.84 8.81
N GLY A 230 13.43 7.36 7.93
CA GLY A 230 13.75 8.35 6.91
C GLY A 230 14.40 7.75 5.65
N ILE A 231 14.45 6.43 5.51
CA ILE A 231 14.89 5.76 4.28
C ILE A 231 13.69 5.67 3.32
N LEU A 232 13.87 6.04 2.06
CA LEU A 232 12.77 6.01 1.07
C LEU A 232 12.13 4.62 0.97
N ALA A 233 10.80 4.57 1.09
CA ALA A 233 10.02 3.35 0.98
C ALA A 233 10.20 2.70 -0.40
N SER A 234 10.29 3.50 -1.46
CA SER A 234 10.53 3.06 -2.84
C SER A 234 11.84 2.30 -2.97
N VAL A 235 12.91 2.80 -2.33
CA VAL A 235 14.24 2.19 -2.36
C VAL A 235 14.25 0.88 -1.60
N SER A 236 13.78 0.86 -0.35
CA SER A 236 13.76 -0.37 0.44
C SER A 236 12.80 -1.43 -0.11
N LEU A 237 11.66 -1.02 -0.68
CA LEU A 237 10.77 -1.95 -1.37
C LEU A 237 11.43 -2.50 -2.64
N ALA A 238 12.11 -1.67 -3.44
CA ALA A 238 12.84 -2.16 -4.61
C ALA A 238 13.93 -3.18 -4.24
N GLN A 239 14.68 -2.93 -3.16
CA GLN A 239 15.62 -3.91 -2.63
C GLN A 239 14.89 -5.20 -2.28
N PHE A 240 13.81 -5.15 -1.50
CA PHE A 240 13.03 -6.33 -1.16
C PHE A 240 12.57 -7.12 -2.39
N LEU A 241 12.03 -6.45 -3.43
CA LEU A 241 11.57 -7.12 -4.64
C LEU A 241 12.71 -7.83 -5.38
N LEU A 242 13.90 -7.20 -5.47
CA LEU A 242 15.08 -7.80 -6.08
C LEU A 242 15.63 -8.98 -5.26
N GLU A 243 15.85 -8.78 -3.96
CA GLU A 243 16.47 -9.78 -3.08
C GLU A 243 15.59 -11.02 -2.90
N THR A 244 14.27 -10.85 -2.97
CA THR A 244 13.30 -11.94 -2.73
C THR A 244 12.70 -12.53 -4.00
N GLY A 245 13.04 -11.99 -5.17
CA GLY A 245 12.34 -12.33 -6.42
C GLY A 245 10.82 -12.16 -6.25
N TYR A 246 10.38 -11.01 -5.76
CA TYR A 246 8.97 -10.72 -5.46
C TYR A 246 8.36 -11.68 -4.42
N GLY A 247 9.05 -11.93 -3.31
CA GLY A 247 8.56 -12.77 -2.21
C GLY A 247 8.59 -14.28 -2.49
N GLN A 248 9.23 -14.71 -3.58
CA GLN A 248 9.17 -16.11 -4.04
C GLN A 248 10.38 -16.96 -3.65
N THR A 249 11.46 -16.36 -3.12
CA THR A 249 12.64 -17.12 -2.68
C THR A 249 12.36 -17.95 -1.44
N GLU A 250 13.11 -19.05 -1.29
CA GLU A 250 13.04 -19.91 -0.11
C GLU A 250 13.32 -19.13 1.18
N LEU A 251 14.32 -18.25 1.15
CA LEU A 251 14.78 -17.53 2.34
C LEU A 251 13.68 -16.63 2.94
N VAL A 252 12.98 -15.85 2.12
CA VAL A 252 11.89 -15.01 2.61
C VAL A 252 10.71 -15.85 3.10
N GLN A 253 10.37 -16.95 2.41
CA GLN A 253 9.23 -17.79 2.77
C GLN A 253 9.46 -18.62 4.04
N ALA A 254 10.68 -19.10 4.26
CA ALA A 254 11.03 -19.96 5.38
C ALA A 254 11.51 -19.20 6.62
N ALA A 255 12.11 -18.02 6.44
CA ALA A 255 12.80 -17.30 7.50
C ALA A 255 12.33 -15.85 7.69
N ASN A 256 11.34 -15.39 6.92
CA ASN A 256 10.90 -13.99 6.88
C ASN A 256 12.05 -13.00 6.59
N ASN A 257 13.14 -13.45 5.96
CA ASN A 257 14.30 -12.60 5.67
C ASN A 257 14.17 -12.02 4.26
N GLY A 258 13.81 -10.74 4.20
CA GLY A 258 13.49 -10.01 2.97
C GLY A 258 14.69 -9.40 2.24
N PHE A 259 15.91 -9.50 2.78
CA PHE A 259 17.06 -8.72 2.31
C PHE A 259 18.37 -9.53 2.25
N GLY A 260 18.30 -10.86 2.41
CA GLY A 260 19.49 -11.70 2.37
C GLY A 260 20.46 -11.45 3.53
N MET A 261 19.99 -10.94 4.67
CA MET A 261 20.87 -10.56 5.78
C MET A 261 21.49 -11.80 6.43
N LYS A 262 22.83 -11.92 6.36
CA LYS A 262 23.60 -13.00 6.99
C LYS A 262 23.74 -12.77 8.51
N VAL A 263 23.95 -13.86 9.25
CA VAL A 263 24.19 -13.77 10.71
C VAL A 263 25.50 -13.07 11.06
N TYR A 264 26.48 -13.13 10.15
CA TYR A 264 27.69 -12.32 10.15
C TYR A 264 27.62 -11.34 8.99
N LEU A 265 27.19 -10.13 9.28
CA LEU A 265 27.06 -9.05 8.31
C LEU A 265 27.65 -7.79 8.94
N SER A 266 28.67 -7.18 8.32
CA SER A 266 29.30 -5.92 8.75
C SER A 266 29.58 -5.85 10.26
N GLY A 267 30.18 -6.91 10.81
CA GLY A 267 30.52 -7.01 12.23
C GLY A 267 29.34 -6.94 13.22
N ASN A 268 28.10 -6.88 12.74
CA ASN A 268 26.90 -6.58 13.53
C ASN A 268 27.06 -5.29 14.37
N THR A 269 27.67 -4.25 13.79
CA THR A 269 28.07 -3.03 14.51
C THR A 269 26.97 -1.99 14.73
N TRP A 270 25.80 -2.18 14.14
CA TRP A 270 24.71 -1.20 14.20
C TRP A 270 23.81 -1.36 15.43
N PRO A 271 23.34 -0.26 16.02
CA PRO A 271 22.31 -0.30 17.06
C PRO A 271 20.91 -0.51 16.46
N GLY A 272 19.97 -0.96 17.28
CA GLY A 272 18.55 -1.04 16.88
C GLY A 272 18.18 -2.25 16.02
N SER A 273 19.09 -3.21 15.87
CA SER A 273 18.79 -4.51 15.25
C SER A 273 17.61 -5.19 15.97
N THR A 274 16.66 -5.69 15.19
CA THR A 274 15.50 -6.47 15.67
C THR A 274 15.74 -7.98 15.58
N TRP A 275 16.89 -8.39 15.03
CA TRP A 275 17.31 -9.78 15.08
C TRP A 275 17.71 -10.17 16.51
N ASP A 276 17.29 -11.34 16.97
CA ASP A 276 17.50 -11.83 18.33
C ASP A 276 18.95 -12.29 18.62
N GLY A 277 19.80 -12.33 17.59
CA GLY A 277 21.17 -12.80 17.67
C GLY A 277 21.32 -14.33 17.57
N GLU A 278 20.23 -15.09 17.50
CA GLU A 278 20.23 -16.55 17.58
C GLU A 278 19.48 -17.22 16.41
N SER A 279 18.29 -16.72 16.06
CA SER A 279 17.40 -17.30 15.06
C SER A 279 18.00 -17.23 13.67
N LYS A 280 18.18 -18.38 13.02
CA LYS A 280 18.83 -18.45 11.70
C LYS A 280 18.25 -19.53 10.81
N TYR A 281 18.34 -19.29 9.50
CA TYR A 281 18.05 -20.27 8.46
C TYR A 281 19.33 -20.54 7.66
N THR A 282 19.67 -21.82 7.49
CA THR A 282 20.91 -22.21 6.78
C THR A 282 20.55 -22.87 5.47
N MET A 283 21.07 -22.33 4.38
CA MET A 283 20.84 -22.84 3.03
C MET A 283 22.09 -22.70 2.17
N GLU A 284 22.10 -23.43 1.06
CA GLU A 284 23.09 -23.21 0.01
C GLU A 284 22.78 -21.91 -0.76
N THR A 285 23.80 -21.12 -1.04
CA THR A 285 23.69 -19.88 -1.80
C THR A 285 24.78 -19.80 -2.86
N LEU A 286 24.45 -19.15 -3.98
CA LEU A 286 25.39 -18.87 -5.07
C LEU A 286 26.14 -17.57 -4.75
N GLU A 287 27.46 -17.65 -4.75
CA GLU A 287 28.35 -16.51 -4.58
C GLU A 287 29.09 -16.23 -5.88
N GLN A 288 29.36 -14.96 -6.16
CA GLN A 288 30.10 -14.55 -7.35
C GLN A 288 31.56 -14.26 -7.00
N ARG A 289 32.48 -14.77 -7.83
CA ARG A 289 33.91 -14.46 -7.76
C ARG A 289 34.20 -13.12 -8.47
N PRO A 290 35.36 -12.48 -8.19
CA PRO A 290 35.76 -11.25 -8.90
C PRO A 290 35.84 -11.38 -10.43
N ASP A 291 35.97 -12.60 -10.95
CA ASP A 291 35.98 -12.90 -12.40
C ASP A 291 34.57 -13.12 -12.99
N GLY A 292 33.52 -12.95 -12.19
CA GLY A 292 32.12 -13.11 -12.60
C GLY A 292 31.58 -14.55 -12.51
N SER A 293 32.43 -15.56 -12.27
CA SER A 293 31.99 -16.95 -12.14
C SER A 293 31.28 -17.21 -10.79
N THR A 294 30.34 -18.15 -10.76
CA THR A 294 29.56 -18.48 -9.56
C THR A 294 30.01 -19.78 -8.90
N TYR A 295 29.87 -19.87 -7.57
CA TYR A 295 30.10 -21.10 -6.79
C TYR A 295 29.11 -21.20 -5.63
N THR A 296 28.80 -22.42 -5.19
CA THR A 296 27.86 -22.64 -4.10
C THR A 296 28.59 -22.72 -2.76
N ILE A 297 28.07 -22.02 -1.75
CA ILE A 297 28.48 -22.18 -0.34
C ILE A 297 27.26 -22.43 0.53
N THR A 298 27.45 -23.07 1.68
CA THR A 298 26.44 -23.06 2.74
C THR A 298 26.62 -21.80 3.59
N ALA A 299 25.56 -21.00 3.73
CA ALA A 299 25.57 -19.77 4.53
C ALA A 299 24.39 -19.76 5.53
N SER A 300 24.61 -19.13 6.69
CA SER A 300 23.55 -18.88 7.67
C SER A 300 23.02 -17.45 7.54
N PHE A 301 21.72 -17.34 7.34
CA PHE A 301 20.96 -16.10 7.26
C PHE A 301 20.16 -15.89 8.54
N ARG A 302 19.92 -14.62 8.89
CA ARG A 302 19.04 -14.26 9.99
C ARG A 302 17.63 -14.78 9.71
N ALA A 303 16.93 -15.20 10.75
CA ALA A 303 15.50 -15.52 10.68
C ALA A 303 14.73 -14.56 11.59
N TYR A 304 13.56 -14.15 11.13
CA TYR A 304 12.75 -13.13 11.80
C TYR A 304 11.36 -13.67 12.15
N PRO A 305 10.72 -13.15 13.21
CA PRO A 305 9.37 -13.55 13.58
C PRO A 305 8.32 -13.14 12.52
N ASN A 306 8.58 -12.10 11.73
CA ASN A 306 7.73 -11.60 10.64
C ASN A 306 8.53 -10.66 9.71
N LEU A 307 7.92 -10.22 8.61
CA LEU A 307 8.56 -9.35 7.62
C LEU A 307 8.81 -7.93 8.16
N GLU A 308 7.97 -7.42 9.07
CA GLU A 308 8.15 -6.13 9.72
C GLU A 308 9.46 -6.09 10.52
N ALA A 309 9.76 -7.17 11.25
CA ALA A 309 11.02 -7.31 11.97
C ALA A 309 12.20 -7.36 10.99
N SER A 310 12.07 -8.04 9.86
CA SER A 310 13.12 -8.04 8.83
C SER A 310 13.36 -6.66 8.22
N ILE A 311 12.30 -5.90 7.93
CA ILE A 311 12.37 -4.53 7.40
C ILE A 311 13.06 -3.61 8.42
N ALA A 312 12.63 -3.66 9.69
CA ALA A 312 13.21 -2.85 10.74
C ALA A 312 14.70 -3.16 10.96
N ASP A 313 15.11 -4.43 10.88
CA ASP A 313 16.51 -4.83 11.01
C ASP A 313 17.36 -4.31 9.85
N HIS A 314 16.82 -4.40 8.63
CA HIS A 314 17.47 -3.89 7.42
C HIS A 314 17.66 -2.38 7.49
N SER A 315 16.67 -1.63 7.96
CA SER A 315 16.82 -0.18 8.11
C SER A 315 17.79 0.19 9.23
N ALA A 316 17.82 -0.57 10.34
CA ALA A 316 18.83 -0.40 11.37
C ALA A 316 20.25 -0.65 10.82
N TYR A 317 20.41 -1.65 9.97
CA TYR A 317 21.64 -1.93 9.25
C TYR A 317 22.05 -0.76 8.35
N LEU A 318 21.16 -0.29 7.48
CA LEU A 318 21.44 0.82 6.57
C LEU A 318 21.80 2.12 7.29
N LEU A 319 21.23 2.38 8.47
CA LEU A 319 21.49 3.60 9.24
C LEU A 319 22.72 3.52 10.14
N GLY A 320 23.19 2.32 10.49
CA GLY A 320 24.16 2.14 11.57
C GLY A 320 25.42 1.35 11.21
N ALA A 321 25.47 0.68 10.06
CA ALA A 321 26.64 -0.11 9.67
C ALA A 321 27.84 0.80 9.34
N THR A 322 29.00 0.48 9.89
CA THR A 322 30.26 1.19 9.63
C THR A 322 31.19 0.37 8.74
N ASP A 323 32.12 1.06 8.07
CA ASP A 323 33.15 0.48 7.22
C ASP A 323 34.32 -0.13 8.02
N ASP A 324 34.50 0.31 9.27
CA ASP A 324 35.48 -0.19 10.24
C ASP A 324 34.79 -0.53 11.58
N ASP A 325 34.94 -1.78 12.03
CA ASP A 325 34.31 -2.28 13.26
C ASP A 325 34.98 -1.76 14.55
N GLU A 326 36.24 -1.30 14.48
CA GLU A 326 37.02 -0.82 15.61
C GLU A 326 36.85 0.69 15.83
N VAL A 327 36.83 1.49 14.76
CA VAL A 327 36.82 2.96 14.85
C VAL A 327 35.39 3.54 14.86
N ARG A 328 34.42 2.89 14.19
CA ARG A 328 32.98 3.26 14.15
C ARG A 328 32.66 4.73 13.83
N GLU A 329 33.56 5.44 13.13
CA GLU A 329 33.38 6.86 12.82
C GLU A 329 32.65 7.13 11.49
N HIS A 330 32.66 6.16 10.56
CA HIS A 330 32.13 6.34 9.20
C HIS A 330 31.01 5.34 8.89
N LEU A 331 29.80 5.87 8.65
CA LEU A 331 28.65 5.07 8.21
C LEU A 331 28.81 4.69 6.73
N ARG A 332 28.67 3.39 6.41
CA ARG A 332 28.76 2.86 5.04
C ARG A 332 27.79 3.55 4.08
N TYR A 333 26.59 3.88 4.57
CA TYR A 333 25.51 4.46 3.78
C TYR A 333 25.14 5.87 4.24
N SER A 334 26.17 6.67 4.59
CA SER A 334 25.99 8.07 4.98
C SER A 334 25.18 8.83 3.92
N GLY A 335 24.18 9.59 4.36
CA GLY A 335 23.30 10.36 3.49
C GLY A 335 22.00 9.65 3.09
N LEU A 336 21.82 8.36 3.38
CA LEU A 336 20.53 7.67 3.09
C LEU A 336 19.36 8.25 3.89
N LYS A 337 19.59 8.57 5.17
CA LYS A 337 18.54 9.11 6.04
C LYS A 337 18.09 10.48 5.56
N GLY A 338 16.82 10.56 5.13
CA GLY A 338 16.23 11.80 4.63
C GLY A 338 16.63 12.15 3.20
N CYS A 339 17.31 11.24 2.47
CA CYS A 339 17.51 11.39 1.04
C CYS A 339 16.15 11.46 0.34
N ALA A 340 15.94 12.49 -0.49
CA ALA A 340 14.68 12.70 -1.20
C ALA A 340 14.70 12.19 -2.65
N ASP A 341 15.89 11.85 -3.17
CA ASP A 341 16.07 11.34 -4.53
C ASP A 341 16.44 9.85 -4.49
N TYR A 342 15.55 9.01 -4.99
CA TYR A 342 15.77 7.57 -5.02
C TYR A 342 16.96 7.14 -5.88
N ARG A 343 17.35 7.93 -6.89
CA ARG A 343 18.55 7.65 -7.69
C ARG A 343 19.82 7.91 -6.89
N GLN A 344 19.84 9.00 -6.13
CA GLN A 344 20.92 9.28 -5.20
C GLN A 344 20.99 8.22 -4.10
N ALA A 345 19.86 7.83 -3.51
CA ALA A 345 19.81 6.78 -2.51
C ALA A 345 20.31 5.42 -3.05
N ALA A 346 19.94 5.05 -4.28
CA ALA A 346 20.44 3.86 -4.94
C ALA A 346 21.96 3.91 -5.16
N GLN A 347 22.50 5.07 -5.54
CA GLN A 347 23.94 5.26 -5.69
C GLN A 347 24.66 5.15 -4.34
N LEU A 348 24.13 5.73 -3.27
CA LEU A 348 24.69 5.60 -1.91
C LEU A 348 24.74 4.14 -1.44
N LEU A 349 23.74 3.33 -1.79
CA LEU A 349 23.75 1.89 -1.51
C LEU A 349 24.85 1.15 -2.28
N GLN A 350 25.05 1.49 -3.55
CA GLN A 350 26.12 0.92 -4.37
C GLN A 350 27.50 1.33 -3.86
N ASP A 351 27.71 2.62 -3.59
CA ASP A 351 28.98 3.15 -3.09
C ASP A 351 29.31 2.61 -1.69
N GLY A 352 28.29 2.42 -0.85
CA GLY A 352 28.40 1.77 0.46
C GLY A 352 28.59 0.25 0.39
N GLY A 353 28.66 -0.33 -0.81
CA GLY A 353 28.94 -1.74 -1.05
C GLY A 353 27.84 -2.69 -0.58
N TYR A 354 26.56 -2.30 -0.74
CA TYR A 354 25.43 -3.15 -0.37
C TYR A 354 25.42 -4.49 -1.13
N ALA A 355 25.75 -4.47 -2.42
CA ALA A 355 25.87 -5.66 -3.25
C ALA A 355 27.22 -5.67 -3.99
N THR A 356 27.69 -6.86 -4.37
CA THR A 356 28.88 -7.02 -5.23
C THR A 356 28.60 -6.67 -6.69
N SER A 357 27.33 -6.60 -7.09
CA SER A 357 26.93 -6.23 -8.46
C SER A 357 27.31 -4.80 -8.79
N HIS A 358 27.99 -4.61 -9.93
CA HIS A 358 28.34 -3.28 -10.45
C HIS A 358 27.12 -2.49 -10.99
N THR A 359 25.98 -3.14 -11.18
CA THR A 359 24.76 -2.54 -11.72
C THR A 359 23.67 -2.32 -10.66
N TYR A 360 23.98 -2.55 -9.38
CA TYR A 360 22.95 -2.58 -8.33
C TYR A 360 22.11 -1.31 -8.26
N ALA A 361 22.72 -0.11 -8.32
CA ALA A 361 21.97 1.14 -8.30
C ALA A 361 21.05 1.26 -9.52
N ALA A 362 21.53 0.90 -10.71
CA ALA A 362 20.74 0.91 -11.94
C ALA A 362 19.58 -0.09 -11.88
N ASP A 363 19.82 -1.28 -11.32
CA ASP A 363 18.79 -2.31 -11.14
C ASP A 363 17.69 -1.85 -10.18
N LEU A 364 18.04 -1.17 -9.08
CA LEU A 364 17.09 -0.57 -8.16
C LEU A 364 16.27 0.54 -8.85
N VAL A 365 16.94 1.47 -9.52
CA VAL A 365 16.27 2.55 -10.28
C VAL A 365 15.29 1.97 -11.29
N ARG A 366 15.68 0.94 -12.03
CA ARG A 366 14.81 0.26 -13.01
C ARG A 366 13.57 -0.33 -12.35
N VAL A 367 13.70 -0.99 -11.19
CA VAL A 367 12.54 -1.55 -10.45
C VAL A 367 11.63 -0.43 -9.93
N ILE A 368 12.22 0.64 -9.39
CA ILE A 368 11.49 1.80 -8.87
C ILE A 368 10.68 2.48 -9.98
N GLU A 369 11.29 2.70 -11.14
CA GLU A 369 10.65 3.35 -12.29
C GLU A 369 9.59 2.44 -12.93
N TYR A 370 9.90 1.15 -13.15
CA TYR A 370 8.97 0.21 -13.77
C TYR A 370 7.67 0.05 -12.98
N TRP A 371 7.76 -0.01 -11.65
CA TRP A 371 6.59 -0.15 -10.78
C TRP A 371 6.05 1.16 -10.23
N GLU A 372 6.67 2.29 -10.59
CA GLU A 372 6.37 3.62 -10.08
C GLU A 372 6.35 3.67 -8.55
N LEU A 373 7.37 3.09 -7.90
CA LEU A 373 7.37 2.88 -6.45
C LEU A 373 7.46 4.16 -5.63
N THR A 374 7.90 5.27 -6.24
CA THR A 374 7.97 6.58 -5.58
C THR A 374 6.61 7.07 -5.09
N ARG A 375 5.49 6.54 -5.61
CA ARG A 375 4.15 6.83 -5.07
C ARG A 375 3.94 6.40 -3.62
N PHE A 376 4.79 5.49 -3.13
CA PHE A 376 4.77 5.02 -1.74
C PHE A 376 5.71 5.79 -0.83
N ASP A 377 6.53 6.70 -1.39
CA ASP A 377 7.40 7.54 -0.60
C ASP A 377 6.60 8.60 0.16
N LEU A 378 6.92 8.79 1.43
CA LEU A 378 6.40 9.93 2.19
C LEU A 378 7.13 11.22 1.76
N PRO A 379 6.40 12.34 1.59
CA PRO A 379 7.02 13.62 1.28
C PRO A 379 7.99 14.04 2.40
N GLY A 380 9.26 14.20 2.06
CA GLY A 380 10.28 14.72 2.97
C GLY A 380 10.17 16.24 3.10
N VAL A 381 10.21 16.77 4.33
CA VAL A 381 10.55 18.19 4.54
C VAL A 381 12.04 18.33 4.23
N ALA A 382 12.38 18.78 3.02
CA ALA A 382 13.74 19.16 2.66
C ALA A 382 13.77 20.65 2.29
N ALA A 383 14.67 21.39 2.92
CA ALA A 383 15.03 22.74 2.49
C ALA A 383 15.59 22.68 1.05
N PRO A 384 15.34 23.69 0.21
CA PRO A 384 15.74 23.67 -1.19
C PRO A 384 17.27 23.68 -1.29
N VAL A 385 17.82 22.71 -2.01
CA VAL A 385 19.22 22.78 -2.46
C VAL A 385 19.19 23.33 -3.88
N GLU A 386 19.60 24.58 -4.04
CA GLU A 386 19.85 25.19 -5.35
C GLU A 386 21.07 24.54 -6.03
N GLY A 387 20.93 24.26 -7.32
CA GLY A 387 22.06 24.11 -8.23
C GLY A 387 22.47 22.67 -8.56
N LEU A 388 21.70 22.02 -9.44
CA LEU A 388 22.22 21.02 -10.38
C LEU A 388 21.32 21.02 -11.62
N GLU A 389 21.86 21.45 -12.76
CA GLU A 389 21.18 21.41 -14.05
C GLU A 389 20.98 19.95 -14.49
N MET A 390 19.73 19.60 -14.76
CA MET A 390 19.33 18.33 -15.37
C MET A 390 19.71 18.33 -16.86
N PRO A 391 20.22 17.22 -17.44
CA PRO A 391 20.35 17.12 -18.89
C PRO A 391 18.99 16.91 -19.57
N ASP A 392 18.82 17.55 -20.73
CA ASP A 392 17.56 17.68 -21.45
C ASP A 392 16.92 16.34 -21.88
N ALA A 393 15.58 16.37 -22.00
CA ALA A 393 14.67 15.26 -22.33
C ALA A 393 14.98 14.49 -23.63
N GLU A 394 15.94 14.96 -24.43
CA GLU A 394 16.41 14.29 -25.64
C GLU A 394 17.26 13.03 -25.34
N TYR A 395 17.89 12.97 -24.16
CA TYR A 395 18.73 11.83 -23.75
C TYR A 395 17.91 10.56 -23.44
N GLY A 396 16.67 10.73 -22.93
CA GLY A 396 15.78 9.62 -22.60
C GLY A 396 15.23 8.88 -23.83
N LEU A 397 14.98 9.60 -24.93
CA LEU A 397 14.53 8.98 -26.19
C LEU A 397 15.66 8.20 -26.88
N ALA A 398 16.90 8.70 -26.82
CA ALA A 398 18.04 8.03 -27.45
C ALA A 398 18.37 6.69 -26.77
N ASN A 399 18.29 6.63 -25.43
CA ASN A 399 18.51 5.38 -24.69
C ASN A 399 17.38 4.36 -24.89
N ALA A 400 16.12 4.80 -24.94
CA ALA A 400 15.00 3.91 -25.23
C ALA A 400 15.10 3.27 -26.64
N VAL A 401 15.69 3.97 -27.60
CA VAL A 401 15.92 3.45 -28.97
C VAL A 401 17.10 2.47 -29.01
N LEU A 402 18.14 2.69 -28.21
CA LEU A 402 19.25 1.73 -28.04
C LEU A 402 18.80 0.45 -27.34
N GLU A 403 17.97 0.55 -26.30
CA GLU A 403 17.44 -0.60 -25.55
C GLU A 403 16.49 -1.48 -26.38
N LEU A 404 15.70 -0.89 -27.27
CA LEU A 404 14.86 -1.64 -28.21
C LEU A 404 15.68 -2.40 -29.26
N ALA A 405 16.85 -1.87 -29.64
CA ALA A 405 17.76 -2.55 -30.56
C ALA A 405 18.43 -3.76 -29.90
N ASP A 406 18.91 -3.60 -28.66
CA ASP A 406 19.55 -4.69 -27.90
C ASP A 406 18.55 -5.82 -27.57
N LEU A 407 17.29 -5.48 -27.27
CA LEU A 407 16.23 -6.47 -27.07
C LEU A 407 15.88 -7.21 -28.37
N ALA A 408 15.88 -6.52 -29.52
CA ALA A 408 15.64 -7.12 -30.82
C ALA A 408 16.76 -8.11 -31.20
N ASP A 409 18.01 -7.76 -30.94
CA ASP A 409 19.16 -8.64 -31.18
C ASP A 409 19.15 -9.88 -30.28
N CYS A 410 18.77 -9.73 -29.01
CA CYS A 410 18.61 -10.85 -28.08
C CYS A 410 17.48 -11.83 -28.51
N ILE A 411 16.37 -11.30 -29.03
CA ILE A 411 15.27 -12.11 -29.57
C ILE A 411 15.71 -12.84 -30.84
N ALA A 412 16.43 -12.16 -31.74
CA ALA A 412 16.95 -12.74 -32.97
C ALA A 412 17.90 -13.91 -32.69
N GLU A 413 18.79 -13.77 -31.70
CA GLU A 413 19.74 -14.81 -31.31
C GLU A 413 19.03 -16.04 -30.68
N ARG A 414 18.00 -15.80 -29.85
CA ARG A 414 17.14 -16.88 -29.30
C ARG A 414 16.40 -17.64 -30.40
N LEU A 415 15.81 -16.94 -31.36
CA LEU A 415 15.12 -17.57 -32.49
C LEU A 415 16.08 -18.38 -33.38
N HIS A 416 17.29 -17.87 -33.60
CA HIS A 416 18.33 -18.59 -34.32
C HIS A 416 18.75 -19.89 -33.62
N ASN A 417 18.89 -19.87 -32.29
CA ASN A 417 19.23 -21.05 -31.51
C ASN A 417 18.10 -22.09 -31.46
N ILE A 418 16.83 -21.64 -31.41
CA ILE A 418 15.66 -22.52 -31.52
C ILE A 418 15.61 -23.20 -32.90
N ALA A 419 15.85 -22.44 -33.98
CA ALA A 419 15.89 -23.00 -35.33
C ALA A 419 16.97 -24.08 -35.49
N LYS A 420 18.18 -23.84 -34.96
CA LYS A 420 19.28 -24.83 -34.93
C LYS A 420 18.96 -26.07 -34.09
N ALA A 421 18.18 -25.94 -33.02
CA ALA A 421 17.76 -27.07 -32.20
C ALA A 421 16.75 -27.97 -32.94
N LEU A 422 15.82 -27.36 -33.70
CA LEU A 422 14.83 -28.08 -34.51
C LEU A 422 15.47 -28.83 -35.69
N GLU A 423 16.53 -28.28 -36.30
CA GLU A 423 17.27 -28.94 -37.39
C GLU A 423 18.10 -30.15 -36.91
N LYS A 424 18.45 -30.21 -35.62
CA LYS A 424 19.23 -31.31 -35.02
C LYS A 424 18.39 -32.49 -34.52
N GLY A 425 17.06 -32.45 -34.72
CA GLY A 425 16.17 -33.58 -34.48
C GLY A 425 16.04 -33.99 -33.01
N VAL A 426 15.63 -33.04 -32.16
CA VAL A 426 14.95 -33.35 -30.89
C VAL A 426 13.45 -33.26 -31.09
#